data_AF-A0A2N2M6J6-F1
#
_entry.id   AF-A0A2N2M6J6-F1
#
_cell.length_a   1.000
_cell.length_b   1.000
_cell.length_c   1.000
_cell.angle_alpha   90.00
_cell.angle_beta   90.00
_cell.angle_gamma   90.00
#
_symmetry.space_group_name_H-M   'P 1'
#
loop_
_entity.id
_entity.type
_entity.pdbx_description
1 polymer ?
#
loop_
_entity_poly.entity_id
_entity_poly.type
_entity_poly.pdbx_seq_one_letter_code
_entity_poly.pdbx_strand_id
1 'polypeptide(L)'
;MSGNLELIRPFIQPPLDSDFRPAVLANHHFQSLCAENGFPLVIGLERNNGEFSRYETRVLPVGHAAEKSNITYVERLLKFLLWQRGAFKVYIGG
;
A
#
# COMPACT_ATOMS: atom_id res chain seq x y z
N MET A 1 12.41 16.88 -2.41
CA MET A 1 12.78 17.83 -1.34
C MET A 1 13.77 17.13 -0.43
N SER A 2 15.06 17.42 -0.59
CA SER A 2 16.09 16.95 0.34
C SER A 2 16.06 17.92 1.52
N GLY A 3 15.52 17.49 2.65
CA GLY A 3 15.56 18.31 3.86
C GLY A 3 17.00 18.44 4.33
N ASN A 4 17.52 19.68 4.42
CA ASN A 4 18.82 20.00 5.03
C ASN A 4 18.75 19.91 6.56
N LEU A 5 18.14 18.85 7.08
CA LEU A 5 18.12 18.56 8.51
C LEU A 5 19.15 17.47 8.78
N GLU A 6 20.16 17.80 9.58
CA GLU A 6 21.16 16.84 10.03
C GLU A 6 20.51 15.83 10.99
N LEU A 7 20.56 14.55 10.64
CA LEU A 7 20.05 13.47 11.48
C LEU A 7 21.11 13.07 12.51
N ILE A 8 21.02 13.64 13.71
CA ILE A 8 21.97 13.38 14.80
C ILE A 8 21.70 12.01 15.42
N ARG A 9 22.75 11.20 15.61
CA ARG A 9 22.64 9.90 16.28
C ARG A 9 22.25 10.09 17.75
N PRO A 10 21.22 9.39 18.26
CA PRO A 10 20.85 9.50 19.67
C PRO A 10 21.96 8.93 20.56
N PHE A 11 22.09 9.49 21.77
CA PHE A 11 23.05 9.02 22.77
C PHE A 11 22.80 7.55 23.16
N ILE A 12 21.53 7.13 23.21
CA ILE A 12 21.11 5.75 23.43
C ILE A 12 20.38 5.29 22.17
N GLN A 13 20.95 4.32 21.46
CA GLN A 13 20.26 3.66 20.36
C GLN A 13 19.37 2.56 20.95
N PRO A 14 18.03 2.67 20.87
CA PRO A 14 17.17 1.59 21.31
C PRO A 14 17.41 0.36 20.41
N PRO A 15 17.57 -0.85 20.99
CA PRO A 15 17.60 -2.07 20.19
C PRO A 15 16.27 -2.24 19.46
N LEU A 16 16.31 -2.82 18.27
CA LEU A 16 15.10 -3.23 17.58
C LEU A 16 14.55 -4.50 18.24
N ASP A 17 13.23 -4.59 18.38
CA ASP A 17 12.57 -5.81 18.82
C ASP A 17 12.92 -6.97 17.86
N SER A 18 13.30 -8.13 18.40
CA SER A 18 13.67 -9.31 17.60
C SER A 18 12.55 -9.82 16.70
N ASP A 19 11.30 -9.61 17.12
CA ASP A 19 10.10 -10.02 16.38
C ASP A 19 9.56 -8.91 15.48
N PHE A 20 10.22 -7.75 15.44
CA PHE A 20 9.84 -6.68 14.54
C PHE A 20 9.89 -7.15 13.08
N ARG A 21 8.78 -6.93 12.36
CA ARG A 21 8.67 -7.17 10.91
C ARG A 21 8.11 -5.90 10.25
N PRO A 22 8.88 -5.20 9.41
CA PRO A 22 8.38 -4.03 8.70
C PRO A 22 7.17 -4.38 7.82
N ALA A 23 6.09 -3.61 7.94
CA ALA A 23 4.87 -3.82 7.13
C ALA A 23 5.14 -3.75 5.61
N VAL A 24 6.15 -2.98 5.20
CA VAL A 24 6.56 -2.86 3.79
C VAL A 24 7.06 -4.17 3.21
N LEU A 25 7.69 -5.04 4.01
CA LEU A 25 8.14 -6.36 3.54
C LEU A 25 6.95 -7.28 3.25
N ALA A 26 5.90 -7.22 4.07
CA ALA A 26 4.66 -7.96 3.78
C ALA A 26 3.99 -7.45 2.48
N ASN A 27 4.03 -6.15 2.24
CA ASN A 27 3.54 -5.55 1.00
C ASN A 27 4.33 -6.02 -0.23
N HIS A 28 5.66 -5.97 -0.17
CA HIS A 28 6.52 -6.45 -1.25
C HIS A 28 6.36 -7.94 -1.53
N HIS A 29 6.26 -8.75 -0.47
CA HIS A 29 6.00 -10.18 -0.62
C HIS A 29 4.66 -10.43 -1.33
N PHE A 30 3.58 -9.79 -0.90
CA PHE A 30 2.28 -9.90 -1.58
C PHE A 30 2.35 -9.49 -3.06
N GLN A 31 3.04 -8.38 -3.37
CA GLN A 31 3.24 -7.93 -4.75
C GLN A 31 4.03 -8.95 -5.58
N SER A 32 5.05 -9.61 -5.00
CA SER A 32 5.78 -10.67 -5.69
C SER A 32 4.91 -11.88 -6.02
N LEU A 33 3.99 -12.28 -5.13
CA LEU A 33 3.02 -13.35 -5.41
C LEU A 33 2.07 -12.97 -6.57
N CYS A 34 1.73 -11.70 -6.69
CA CYS A 34 0.86 -11.21 -7.78
C CYS A 34 1.61 -11.00 -9.11
N ALA A 35 2.95 -11.00 -9.12
CA ALA A 35 3.75 -10.69 -10.30
C ALA A 35 3.59 -11.73 -11.40
N GLU A 36 3.43 -13.01 -11.04
CA GLU A 36 3.28 -14.10 -12.00
C GLU A 36 1.87 -14.14 -12.61
N ASN A 37 0.83 -14.27 -11.77
CA ASN A 37 -0.54 -14.56 -12.22
C ASN A 37 -1.62 -13.67 -11.58
N GLY A 38 -1.25 -12.48 -11.08
CA GLY A 38 -2.22 -11.56 -10.47
C GLY A 38 -3.20 -10.95 -11.48
N PHE A 39 -4.42 -10.65 -11.03
CA PHE A 39 -5.40 -9.90 -11.82
C PHE A 39 -5.24 -8.39 -11.59
N PRO A 40 -5.48 -7.55 -12.62
CA PRO A 40 -5.42 -6.11 -12.47
C PRO A 40 -6.49 -5.61 -11.48
N LEU A 41 -6.13 -4.61 -10.70
CA LEU A 41 -7.06 -3.84 -9.87
C LEU A 41 -6.69 -2.37 -9.97
N VAL A 42 -7.69 -1.54 -10.25
CA VAL A 42 -7.59 -0.10 -10.40
C VAL A 42 -8.45 0.57 -9.32
N ILE A 43 -7.83 1.50 -8.60
CA ILE A 43 -8.48 2.34 -7.60
C ILE A 43 -8.51 3.77 -8.15
N GLY A 44 -9.71 4.29 -8.35
CA GLY A 44 -9.96 5.68 -8.70
C GLY A 44 -10.40 6.49 -7.49
N LEU A 45 -9.83 7.67 -7.31
CA LEU A 45 -10.16 8.60 -6.23
C LEU A 45 -10.61 9.93 -6.81
N GLU A 46 -11.87 10.31 -6.54
CA GLU A 46 -12.43 11.59 -6.93
C GLU A 46 -12.43 12.57 -5.75
N ARG A 47 -11.99 13.80 -6.03
CA ARG A 47 -11.91 14.94 -5.11
C ARG A 47 -12.60 16.16 -5.72
N ASN A 48 -12.53 17.28 -5.01
CA ASN A 48 -13.20 18.51 -5.40
C ASN A 48 -12.72 19.02 -6.77
N ASN A 49 -13.59 19.77 -7.45
CA ASN A 49 -13.28 20.43 -8.73
C ASN A 49 -12.84 19.47 -9.85
N GLY A 50 -13.36 18.24 -9.84
CA GLY A 50 -13.05 17.24 -10.87
C GLY A 50 -11.65 16.63 -10.75
N GLU A 51 -10.95 16.88 -9.64
CA GLU A 51 -9.63 16.30 -9.42
C GLU A 51 -9.74 14.78 -9.23
N PHE A 52 -8.98 14.02 -10.02
CA PHE A 52 -9.05 12.57 -10.04
C PHE A 52 -7.65 11.95 -9.93
N SER A 53 -7.52 10.89 -9.15
CA SER A 53 -6.30 10.09 -9.10
C SER A 53 -6.58 8.64 -9.38
N ARG A 54 -5.67 8.02 -10.12
CA ARG A 54 -5.71 6.61 -10.46
C ARG A 54 -4.51 5.89 -9.84
N TYR A 55 -4.76 4.74 -9.25
CA TYR A 55 -3.73 3.85 -8.73
C TYR A 55 -3.97 2.45 -9.28
N GLU A 56 -2.95 1.86 -9.91
CA GLU A 56 -3.01 0.50 -10.43
C GLU A 56 -2.23 -0.44 -9.53
N THR A 57 -2.77 -1.62 -9.31
CA THR A 57 -2.11 -2.73 -8.62
C THR A 57 -2.60 -4.06 -9.20
N ARG A 58 -2.10 -5.15 -8.63
CA ARG A 58 -2.58 -6.51 -8.90
C ARG A 58 -3.07 -7.16 -7.61
N VAL A 59 -3.95 -8.15 -7.74
CA VAL A 59 -4.44 -9.01 -6.66
C VAL A 59 -4.34 -10.47 -7.06
N LEU A 60 -4.32 -11.38 -6.09
CA LEU A 60 -4.19 -12.81 -6.35
C LEU A 60 -5.47 -13.38 -6.99
N PRO A 61 -5.34 -14.40 -7.86
CA PRO A 61 -6.50 -15.07 -8.44
C PRO A 61 -7.30 -15.84 -7.38
N VAL A 62 -8.59 -16.04 -7.67
CA VAL A 62 -9.46 -16.90 -6.87
C VAL A 62 -8.86 -18.31 -6.81
N GLY A 63 -8.83 -18.91 -5.62
CA GLY A 63 -8.24 -20.23 -5.37
C GLY A 63 -6.74 -20.21 -5.04
N HIS A 64 -6.06 -19.05 -5.08
CA HIS A 64 -4.68 -18.95 -4.61
C HIS A 64 -4.60 -19.19 -3.09
N ALA A 65 -3.55 -19.87 -2.61
CA ALA A 65 -3.39 -20.20 -1.19
C ALA A 65 -3.46 -18.97 -0.25
N ALA A 66 -3.00 -17.82 -0.75
CA ALA A 66 -3.02 -16.53 -0.05
C ALA A 66 -4.15 -15.58 -0.51
N GLU A 67 -5.18 -16.04 -1.22
CA GLU A 67 -6.27 -15.21 -1.76
C GLU A 67 -6.90 -14.28 -0.71
N LYS A 68 -7.09 -14.76 0.53
CA LYS A 68 -7.67 -13.97 1.63
C LYS A 68 -6.89 -12.69 1.93
N SER A 69 -5.58 -12.66 1.61
CA SER A 69 -4.74 -11.47 1.77
C SER A 69 -5.12 -10.32 0.83
N ASN A 70 -5.86 -10.58 -0.25
CA ASN A 70 -6.34 -9.55 -1.18
C ASN A 70 -7.13 -8.45 -0.45
N ILE A 71 -8.07 -8.83 0.43
CA ILE A 71 -8.91 -7.86 1.14
C ILE A 71 -8.07 -6.96 2.03
N THR A 72 -7.18 -7.53 2.86
CA THR A 72 -6.30 -6.75 3.74
C THR A 72 -5.34 -5.87 2.95
N TYR A 73 -4.81 -6.36 1.81
CA TYR A 73 -3.94 -5.58 0.94
C TYR A 73 -4.67 -4.37 0.35
N VAL A 74 -5.85 -4.58 -0.24
CA VAL A 74 -6.65 -3.53 -0.89
C VAL A 74 -7.19 -2.52 0.13
N GLU A 75 -7.67 -2.99 1.27
CA GLU A 75 -8.16 -2.15 2.36
C GLU A 75 -7.06 -1.21 2.88
N ARG A 76 -5.87 -1.76 3.16
CA ARG A 76 -4.73 -0.98 3.62
C ARG A 76 -4.25 0.00 2.55
N LEU A 77 -4.14 -0.43 1.30
CA LEU A 77 -3.78 0.44 0.18
C LEU A 77 -4.76 1.60 0.03
N LEU A 78 -6.07 1.32 0.06
CA LEU A 78 -7.10 2.35 -0.03
C LEU A 78 -6.98 3.35 1.13
N LYS A 79 -6.81 2.89 2.37
CA LYS A 79 -6.60 3.79 3.52
C LYS A 79 -5.39 4.69 3.33
N PHE A 80 -4.25 4.15 2.89
CA PHE A 80 -3.05 4.96 2.63
C PHE A 80 -3.28 6.00 1.53
N LEU A 81 -3.99 5.63 0.45
CA LEU A 81 -4.32 6.57 -0.61
C LEU A 81 -5.26 7.67 -0.12
N LEU A 82 -6.25 7.32 0.72
CA LEU A 82 -7.16 8.29 1.34
C LEU A 82 -6.44 9.23 2.31
N TRP A 83 -5.46 8.75 3.08
CA TRP A 83 -4.65 9.62 3.93
C TRP A 83 -3.70 10.52 3.15
N GLN A 84 -3.09 10.00 2.08
CA GLN A 84 -2.18 10.79 1.25
C GLN A 84 -2.90 11.86 0.43
N ARG A 85 -4.08 11.53 -0.12
CA ARG A 85 -4.73 12.34 -1.16
C ARG A 85 -6.10 12.87 -0.74
N GLY A 86 -6.83 12.14 0.08
CA GLY A 86 -8.26 12.33 0.28
C GLY A 86 -9.10 11.86 -0.91
N ALA A 87 -10.38 11.62 -0.67
CA ALA A 87 -11.42 11.44 -1.69
C ALA A 87 -12.79 11.48 -1.01
N PHE A 88 -13.82 11.93 -1.72
CA PHE A 88 -15.22 11.74 -1.27
C PHE A 88 -15.88 10.54 -1.96
N LYS A 89 -15.32 10.08 -3.09
CA LYS A 89 -15.80 8.91 -3.83
C LYS A 89 -14.64 8.05 -4.31
N VAL A 90 -14.82 6.73 -4.16
CA VAL A 90 -13.86 5.71 -4.56
C VAL A 90 -14.47 4.87 -5.67
N TYR A 91 -13.70 4.63 -6.71
CA TYR A 91 -14.02 3.74 -7.83
C TYR A 91 -13.10 2.52 -7.75
N ILE A 92 -13.68 1.32 -7.89
CA ILE A 92 -12.93 0.07 -7.96
C ILE A 92 -13.29 -0.61 -9.28
N GLY A 93 -12.29 -1.01 -10.05
CA GLY A 93 -12.46 -1.72 -11.32
C GLY A 93 -11.16 -2.37 -11.78
N GLY A 94 -11.21 -3.14 -12.85
CA GLY A 94 -10.09 -3.98 -13.29
C GLY A 94 -10.57 -5.32 -13.78
#